data_AF-A0A850JWY4-F1
#
_entry.id   AF-A0A850JWY4-F1
#
_cell.length_a   1.000
_cell.length_b   1.000
_cell.length_c   1.000
_cell.angle_alpha   90.00
_cell.angle_beta   90.00
_cell.angle_gamma   90.00
#
_symmetry.space_group_name_H-M   'P 1'
#
loop_
_entity.id
_entity.type
_entity.pdbx_description
1 polymer ?
#
loop_
_entity_poly.entity_id
_entity_poly.type
_entity_poly.pdbx_seq_one_letter_code
_entity_poly.pdbx_strand_id
1 'polypeptide(L)'
;MILKLLIPIVLLASILNANDMEDKILEFEEKRFSQNPRIEVNDLSIFMKKELSQKGWYGFIVNIKATMAGNNVNAKDIVFSNGKVITSELFNLETGKSLKDIMTPKLTDKYYDKKRLIAGNHNAKDKIVIFSDPLCPFCMDYVPDVIKYVKKHEDKIALYYYHFPLLALHLAAAPLVKLMVKAKHDGIENIEEKMYSVFWDEKFSSKEKDESVIIDAFNKVFKTLYTKEDIDSKKINEEIFEDVSMGENVLVQGTPTVFINGEQDKTKLKYEELGK
;
A
#
# COMPACT_ATOMS: atom_id res chain seq x y z
N MET A 1 67.81 -36.09 2.71
CA MET A 1 67.46 -34.67 2.87
C MET A 1 66.00 -34.52 2.42
N ILE A 2 65.08 -34.48 3.39
CA ILE A 2 63.62 -34.48 3.15
C ILE A 2 63.19 -33.03 2.94
N LEU A 3 62.74 -32.68 1.73
CA LEU A 3 62.13 -31.38 1.47
C LEU A 3 60.61 -31.57 1.44
N LYS A 4 59.95 -31.29 2.56
CA LYS A 4 58.48 -31.23 2.67
C LYS A 4 57.99 -29.98 1.92
N LEU A 5 57.33 -30.17 0.78
CA LEU A 5 56.48 -29.13 0.20
C LEU A 5 55.17 -29.06 1.02
N LEU A 6 55.00 -27.96 1.76
CA LEU A 6 53.72 -27.56 2.31
C LEU A 6 52.95 -26.78 1.25
N ILE A 7 51.89 -27.37 0.72
CA ILE A 7 50.90 -26.68 -0.12
C ILE A 7 49.94 -25.97 0.84
N PRO A 8 49.75 -24.64 0.77
CA PRO A 8 48.74 -23.98 1.56
C PRO A 8 47.37 -24.30 0.96
N ILE A 9 46.56 -25.06 1.71
CA ILE A 9 45.13 -25.22 1.45
C ILE A 9 44.49 -23.87 1.71
N VAL A 10 44.21 -23.12 0.64
CA VAL A 10 43.36 -21.95 0.69
C VAL A 10 41.94 -22.46 0.92
N LEU A 11 41.45 -22.33 2.16
CA LEU A 11 40.06 -22.57 2.53
C LEU A 11 39.18 -21.51 1.83
N LEU A 12 38.64 -21.85 0.66
CA LEU A 12 37.44 -21.21 0.12
C LEU A 12 36.24 -21.76 0.91
N ALA A 13 35.92 -21.12 2.04
CA ALA A 13 34.67 -21.35 2.77
C ALA A 13 33.93 -20.02 2.90
N SER A 14 33.25 -19.60 1.84
CA SER A 14 32.44 -18.36 1.87
C SER A 14 31.34 -18.33 0.82
N ILE A 15 30.57 -19.42 0.66
CA ILE A 15 29.36 -19.41 -0.18
C ILE A 15 28.15 -20.16 0.43
N LEU A 16 28.14 -20.50 1.74
CA LEU A 16 27.04 -21.30 2.31
C LEU A 16 26.02 -20.56 3.21
N ASN A 17 26.12 -19.24 3.42
CA ASN A 17 25.34 -18.57 4.48
C ASN A 17 24.35 -17.48 4.02
N ALA A 18 23.96 -17.43 2.74
CA ALA A 18 22.97 -16.44 2.32
C ALA A 18 21.57 -16.70 2.92
N ASN A 19 21.17 -17.97 3.03
CA ASN A 19 19.82 -18.36 3.46
C ASN A 19 19.67 -18.64 4.97
N ASP A 20 20.76 -18.92 5.69
CA ASP A 20 20.67 -19.34 7.11
C ASP A 20 19.91 -18.34 8.01
N MET A 21 20.07 -17.03 7.76
CA MET A 21 19.33 -16.02 8.52
C MET A 21 17.86 -15.95 8.12
N GLU A 22 17.54 -16.07 6.82
CA GLU A 22 16.17 -15.99 6.31
C GLU A 22 15.36 -17.19 6.78
N ASP A 23 15.93 -18.39 6.70
CA ASP A 23 15.32 -19.63 7.17
C ASP A 23 15.01 -19.55 8.68
N LYS A 24 15.96 -19.07 9.50
CA LYS A 24 15.74 -18.83 10.94
C LYS A 24 14.62 -17.84 11.23
N ILE A 25 14.46 -16.82 10.39
CA ILE A 25 13.38 -15.83 10.53
C ILE A 25 12.03 -16.47 10.19
N LEU A 26 11.95 -17.23 9.09
CA LEU A 26 10.74 -17.94 8.71
C LEU A 26 10.32 -18.97 9.77
N GLU A 27 11.26 -19.77 10.28
CA GLU A 27 11.02 -20.72 11.38
C GLU A 27 10.51 -20.01 12.65
N PHE A 28 11.10 -18.86 13.00
CA PHE A 28 10.65 -18.06 14.13
C PHE A 28 9.22 -17.56 13.93
N GLU A 29 8.91 -17.02 12.74
CA GLU A 29 7.60 -16.47 12.41
C GLU A 29 6.53 -17.57 12.41
N GLU A 30 6.82 -18.73 11.82
CA GLU A 30 5.94 -19.90 11.83
C GLU A 30 5.60 -20.29 13.27
N LYS A 31 6.62 -20.41 14.12
CA LYS A 31 6.45 -20.70 15.54
C LYS A 31 5.65 -19.62 16.26
N ARG A 32 5.90 -18.34 15.98
CA ARG A 32 5.22 -17.20 16.62
C ARG A 32 3.72 -17.19 16.29
N PHE A 33 3.36 -17.39 15.03
CA PHE A 33 1.94 -17.41 14.61
C PHE A 33 1.21 -18.66 15.07
N SER A 34 1.87 -19.82 15.06
CA SER A 34 1.30 -21.10 15.51
C SER A 34 0.98 -21.14 17.02
N GLN A 35 1.43 -20.15 17.80
CA GLN A 35 1.01 -20.00 19.21
C GLN A 35 -0.47 -19.64 19.35
N ASN A 36 -1.07 -19.06 18.32
CA ASN A 36 -2.50 -18.75 18.32
C ASN A 36 -3.26 -19.88 17.60
N PRO A 37 -4.04 -20.71 18.29
CA PRO A 37 -4.74 -21.85 17.68
C PRO A 37 -5.82 -21.45 16.67
N ARG A 38 -6.13 -20.15 16.54
CA ARG A 38 -7.05 -19.62 15.54
C ARG A 38 -6.38 -19.26 14.21
N ILE A 39 -5.05 -19.40 14.13
CA ILE A 39 -4.24 -19.08 12.96
C ILE A 39 -3.60 -20.37 12.47
N GLU A 40 -3.88 -20.73 11.23
CA GLU A 40 -3.19 -21.78 10.50
C GLU A 40 -2.30 -21.11 9.46
N VAL A 41 -0.98 -21.24 9.59
CA VAL A 41 -0.03 -20.67 8.64
C VAL A 41 0.06 -21.61 7.43
N ASN A 42 -0.32 -21.11 6.26
CA ASN A 42 -0.33 -21.88 5.02
C ASN A 42 0.98 -21.71 4.24
N ASP A 43 1.57 -20.52 4.28
CA ASP A 43 2.80 -20.17 3.55
C ASP A 43 3.49 -18.97 4.21
N LEU A 44 4.83 -19.02 4.31
CA LEU A 44 5.68 -17.92 4.74
C LEU A 44 6.82 -17.73 3.74
N SER A 45 7.07 -16.49 3.36
CA SER A 45 8.19 -16.17 2.47
C SER A 45 8.78 -14.80 2.75
N ILE A 46 10.09 -14.64 2.54
CA ILE A 46 10.74 -13.33 2.60
C ILE A 46 10.38 -12.56 1.34
N PHE A 47 9.63 -11.46 1.50
CA PHE A 47 9.33 -10.51 0.43
C PHE A 47 10.49 -9.57 0.15
N MET A 48 11.15 -9.11 1.22
CA MET A 48 12.24 -8.14 1.14
C MET A 48 13.20 -8.33 2.31
N LYS A 49 14.49 -8.16 2.03
CA LYS A 49 15.55 -8.02 3.03
C LYS A 49 16.29 -6.72 2.77
N LYS A 50 16.54 -5.95 3.82
CA LYS A 50 17.25 -4.67 3.75
C LYS A 50 18.28 -4.58 4.87
N GLU A 51 19.53 -4.32 4.52
CA GLU A 51 20.56 -4.00 5.51
C GLU A 51 20.27 -2.64 6.15
N LEU A 52 20.36 -2.58 7.48
CA LEU A 52 20.18 -1.37 8.24
C LEU A 52 21.52 -0.64 8.43
N SER A 53 21.45 0.65 8.80
CA SER A 53 22.65 1.41 9.18
C SER A 53 23.40 0.81 10.37
N GLN A 54 22.70 0.06 11.23
CA GLN A 54 23.29 -0.65 12.35
C GLN A 54 23.96 -1.91 11.82
N LYS A 55 25.30 -1.94 11.87
CA LYS A 55 26.10 -3.03 11.33
C LYS A 55 25.60 -4.41 11.80
N GLY A 56 25.32 -5.28 10.83
CA GLY A 56 24.87 -6.65 11.07
C GLY A 56 23.38 -6.80 11.40
N TRP A 57 22.60 -5.70 11.40
CA TRP A 57 21.16 -5.75 11.48
C TRP A 57 20.50 -5.63 10.11
N TYR A 58 19.42 -6.38 9.94
CA TYR A 58 18.62 -6.42 8.73
C TYR A 58 17.14 -6.25 9.10
N GLY A 59 16.41 -5.54 8.25
CA GLY A 59 14.95 -5.56 8.23
C GLY A 59 14.46 -6.56 7.20
N PHE A 60 13.39 -7.26 7.53
CA PHE A 60 12.72 -8.24 6.68
C PHE A 60 11.25 -7.88 6.55
N ILE A 61 10.72 -7.98 5.34
CA ILE A 61 9.27 -8.05 5.13
C ILE A 61 8.95 -9.52 4.87
N VAL A 62 8.08 -10.09 5.68
CA VAL A 62 7.64 -11.48 5.58
C VAL A 62 6.22 -11.47 5.02
N ASN A 63 5.99 -12.15 3.89
CA ASN A 63 4.65 -12.47 3.43
C ASN A 63 4.10 -13.63 4.25
N ILE A 64 2.87 -13.48 4.71
CA ILE A 64 2.17 -14.48 5.50
C ILE A 64 0.86 -14.79 4.78
N LYS A 65 0.69 -16.05 4.36
CA LYS A 65 -0.63 -16.56 3.98
C LYS A 65 -1.10 -17.46 5.09
N ALA A 66 -2.22 -17.14 5.69
CA ALA A 66 -2.77 -17.88 6.81
C ALA A 66 -4.29 -18.02 6.68
N THR A 67 -4.85 -19.03 7.32
CA THR A 67 -6.28 -19.17 7.55
C THR A 67 -6.59 -18.67 8.95
N MET A 68 -7.48 -17.68 9.07
CA MET A 68 -7.91 -17.11 10.34
C MET A 68 -9.44 -17.18 10.45
N ALA A 69 -9.94 -17.91 11.45
CA ALA A 69 -11.38 -18.12 11.65
C ALA A 69 -12.13 -18.57 10.37
N GLY A 70 -11.51 -19.44 9.58
CA GLY A 70 -12.06 -19.99 8.34
C GLY A 70 -11.88 -19.12 7.09
N ASN A 71 -11.26 -17.94 7.20
CA ASN A 71 -10.99 -17.06 6.07
C ASN A 71 -9.50 -17.06 5.71
N ASN A 72 -9.19 -17.09 4.41
CA ASN A 72 -7.83 -16.89 3.93
C ASN A 72 -7.44 -15.42 4.11
N VAL A 73 -6.28 -15.19 4.72
CA VAL A 73 -5.69 -13.88 4.99
C VAL A 73 -4.30 -13.84 4.38
N ASN A 74 -4.04 -12.80 3.60
CA ASN A 74 -2.69 -12.44 3.16
C ASN A 74 -2.26 -11.21 3.97
N ALA A 75 -1.14 -11.33 4.68
CA ALA A 75 -0.58 -10.24 5.47
C ALA A 75 0.91 -10.08 5.15
N LYS A 76 1.46 -8.93 5.52
CA LYS A 76 2.89 -8.68 5.56
C LYS A 76 3.27 -8.24 6.97
N ASP A 77 4.33 -8.82 7.51
CA ASP A 77 4.93 -8.33 8.75
C ASP A 77 6.35 -7.82 8.50
N ILE A 78 6.77 -6.86 9.32
CA ILE A 78 8.11 -6.29 9.29
C ILE A 78 8.81 -6.67 10.59
N VAL A 79 9.91 -7.41 10.46
CA VAL A 79 10.75 -7.83 11.58
C VAL A 79 12.19 -7.42 11.35
N PHE A 80 12.92 -7.21 12.44
CA PHE A 80 14.33 -6.82 12.42
C PHE A 80 15.15 -7.87 13.15
N SER A 81 16.30 -8.23 12.59
CA SER A 81 17.16 -9.25 13.20
C SER A 81 18.62 -9.03 12.87
N ASN A 82 19.49 -9.49 13.77
CA ASN A 82 20.93 -9.62 13.55
C ASN A 82 21.38 -11.08 13.38
N GLY A 83 20.43 -11.99 13.15
CA GLY A 83 20.65 -13.43 13.04
C GLY A 83 20.72 -14.19 14.36
N LYS A 84 20.75 -13.49 15.51
CA LYS A 84 20.73 -14.10 16.85
C LYS A 84 19.45 -13.79 17.62
N VAL A 85 18.94 -12.57 17.46
CA VAL A 85 17.70 -12.10 18.08
C VAL A 85 16.86 -11.38 17.04
N ILE A 86 15.54 -11.41 17.23
CA ILE A 86 14.54 -10.78 16.39
C ILE A 86 13.70 -9.83 17.23
N THR A 87 13.28 -8.71 16.64
CA THR A 87 12.30 -7.78 17.21
C THR A 87 11.32 -7.33 16.13
N SER A 88 10.06 -7.16 16.50
CA SER A 88 9.05 -6.55 15.63
C SER A 88 9.14 -5.02 15.63
N GLU A 89 9.74 -4.43 16.65
CA GLU A 89 9.85 -2.99 16.82
C GLU A 89 11.31 -2.60 17.03
N LEU A 90 11.79 -1.69 16.19
CA LEU A 90 13.14 -1.15 16.29
C LEU A 90 13.07 0.35 16.04
N PHE A 91 13.53 1.14 17.01
CA PHE A 91 13.48 2.60 16.96
C PHE A 91 14.88 3.18 16.90
N ASN A 92 15.02 4.26 16.14
CA ASN A 92 16.21 5.10 16.19
C ASN A 92 16.16 5.94 17.48
N LEU A 93 17.16 5.80 18.35
CA LEU A 93 17.19 6.46 19.66
C LEU A 93 17.29 7.99 19.58
N GLU A 94 17.94 8.53 18.55
CA GLU A 94 18.16 9.98 18.41
C GLU A 94 16.89 10.68 17.92
N THR A 95 16.19 10.07 16.96
CA THR A 95 15.03 10.67 16.30
C THR A 95 13.70 10.21 16.88
N GLY A 96 13.70 9.13 17.68
CA GLY A 96 12.49 8.46 18.17
C GLY A 96 11.66 7.75 17.09
N LYS A 97 12.12 7.75 15.82
CA LYS A 97 11.36 7.18 14.69
C LYS A 97 11.52 5.67 14.60
N SER A 98 10.44 5.00 14.20
CA SER A 98 10.47 3.56 13.92
C SER A 98 11.28 3.29 12.64
N LEU A 99 12.10 2.24 12.65
CA LEU A 99 12.81 1.77 11.45
C LEU A 99 11.88 1.03 10.49
N LYS A 100 10.60 0.82 10.82
CA LYS A 100 9.61 0.35 9.83
C LYS A 100 9.41 1.35 8.70
N ASP A 101 9.62 2.65 8.97
CA ASP A 101 9.44 3.70 7.98
C ASP A 101 10.41 3.58 6.78
N ILE A 102 11.58 2.99 6.99
CA ILE A 102 12.57 2.77 5.92
C ILE A 102 12.37 1.43 5.19
N MET A 103 11.39 0.62 5.61
CA MET A 103 11.10 -0.68 5.01
C MET A 103 10.06 -0.59 3.90
N THR A 104 9.32 0.53 3.76
CA THR A 104 8.33 0.67 2.68
C THR A 104 8.98 0.44 1.30
N PRO A 105 8.46 -0.51 0.50
CA PRO A 105 8.94 -0.74 -0.84
C PRO A 105 8.76 0.49 -1.73
N LYS A 106 9.73 0.72 -2.62
CA LYS A 106 9.59 1.75 -3.66
C LYS A 106 8.58 1.30 -4.72
N LEU A 107 7.84 2.25 -5.29
CA LEU A 107 6.96 1.96 -6.42
C LEU A 107 7.79 1.67 -7.67
N THR A 108 7.35 0.67 -8.42
CA THR A 108 7.86 0.38 -9.77
C THR A 108 6.94 0.96 -10.83
N ASP A 109 7.30 0.84 -12.11
CA ASP A 109 6.52 1.42 -13.22
C ASP A 109 5.08 0.92 -13.32
N LYS A 110 4.77 -0.25 -12.73
CA LYS A 110 3.39 -0.77 -12.69
C LYS A 110 2.40 0.15 -11.96
N TYR A 111 2.90 1.03 -11.08
CA TYR A 111 2.09 2.00 -10.33
C TYR A 111 1.76 3.28 -11.11
N TYR A 112 2.29 3.41 -12.34
CA TYR A 112 2.07 4.58 -13.19
C TYR A 112 1.15 4.22 -14.37
N ASP A 113 0.10 3.45 -14.14
CA ASP A 113 -0.87 3.07 -15.18
C ASP A 113 -1.72 4.28 -15.61
N LYS A 114 -1.81 4.53 -16.92
CA LYS A 114 -2.64 5.60 -17.51
C LYS A 114 -4.10 5.53 -17.07
N LYS A 115 -4.64 4.33 -16.78
CA LYS A 115 -6.03 4.19 -16.29
C LYS A 115 -6.26 4.86 -14.93
N ARG A 116 -5.20 4.96 -14.12
CA ARG A 116 -5.19 5.59 -12.80
C ARG A 116 -4.76 7.05 -12.83
N LEU A 117 -4.34 7.57 -13.99
CA LEU A 117 -4.00 8.98 -14.15
C LEU A 117 -5.28 9.83 -14.03
N ILE A 118 -5.31 10.74 -13.05
CA ILE A 118 -6.46 11.62 -12.81
C ILE A 118 -6.15 13.10 -13.04
N ALA A 119 -4.88 13.49 -13.10
CA ALA A 119 -4.46 14.85 -13.45
C ALA A 119 -3.02 14.87 -13.99
N GLY A 120 -2.74 15.87 -14.83
CA GLY A 120 -1.42 16.13 -15.38
C GLY A 120 -1.00 15.19 -16.50
N ASN A 121 0.30 15.14 -16.78
CA ASN A 121 0.86 14.47 -17.96
C ASN A 121 1.56 13.17 -17.59
N HIS A 122 1.08 12.04 -18.11
CA HIS A 122 1.67 10.71 -17.89
C HIS A 122 3.19 10.63 -18.14
N ASN A 123 3.68 11.39 -19.13
CA ASN A 123 5.09 11.40 -19.52
C ASN A 123 5.94 12.33 -18.67
N ALA A 124 5.35 13.01 -17.69
CA ALA A 124 6.07 13.93 -16.85
C ALA A 124 7.08 13.20 -15.94
N LYS A 125 8.16 13.92 -15.62
CA LYS A 125 9.23 13.41 -14.77
C LYS A 125 8.76 13.17 -13.35
N ASP A 126 8.03 14.14 -12.80
CA ASP A 126 7.52 14.07 -11.44
C ASP A 126 6.20 13.30 -11.42
N LYS A 127 6.14 12.27 -10.57
CA LYS A 127 4.99 11.38 -10.45
C LYS A 127 4.53 11.29 -9.01
N ILE A 128 3.23 11.43 -8.81
CA ILE A 128 2.55 11.30 -7.54
C ILE A 128 1.60 10.12 -7.63
N VAL A 129 1.65 9.23 -6.65
CA VAL A 129 0.67 8.14 -6.49
C VAL A 129 -0.01 8.32 -5.14
N ILE A 130 -1.35 8.33 -5.13
CA ILE A 130 -2.15 8.44 -3.92
C ILE A 130 -3.04 7.21 -3.78
N PHE A 131 -2.95 6.53 -2.63
CA PHE A 131 -3.93 5.56 -2.16
C PHE A 131 -4.89 6.26 -1.22
N SER A 132 -6.19 6.20 -1.52
CA SER A 132 -7.17 7.03 -0.84
C SER A 132 -8.54 6.39 -0.67
N ASP A 133 -9.24 6.85 0.37
CA ASP A 133 -10.60 6.47 0.72
C ASP A 133 -11.48 7.74 0.68
N PRO A 134 -12.55 7.79 -0.14
CA PRO A 134 -13.42 8.96 -0.24
C PRO A 134 -14.15 9.33 1.06
N LEU A 135 -14.21 8.43 2.05
CA LEU A 135 -14.82 8.69 3.36
C LEU A 135 -13.80 9.00 4.46
N CYS A 136 -12.50 8.98 4.16
CA CYS A 136 -11.47 9.35 5.13
C CYS A 136 -11.38 10.89 5.26
N PRO A 137 -11.56 11.46 6.46
CA PRO A 137 -11.52 12.91 6.67
C PRO A 137 -10.21 13.56 6.18
N PHE A 138 -9.06 12.93 6.44
CA PHE A 138 -7.77 13.44 5.97
C PHE A 138 -7.64 13.43 4.44
N CYS A 139 -8.33 12.51 3.76
CA CYS A 139 -8.33 12.46 2.30
C CYS A 139 -9.18 13.58 1.70
N MET A 140 -10.29 13.93 2.36
CA MET A 140 -11.17 15.03 1.94
C MET A 140 -10.44 16.37 1.90
N ASP A 141 -9.53 16.61 2.84
CA ASP A 141 -8.69 17.82 2.82
C ASP A 141 -7.54 17.69 1.80
N TYR A 142 -6.84 16.56 1.82
CA TYR A 142 -5.56 16.42 1.12
C TYR A 142 -5.67 16.23 -0.40
N VAL A 143 -6.57 15.36 -0.85
CA VAL A 143 -6.63 14.97 -2.27
C VAL A 143 -7.01 16.15 -3.19
N PRO A 144 -8.01 16.99 -2.86
CA PRO A 144 -8.33 18.17 -3.65
C PRO A 144 -7.15 19.14 -3.82
N ASP A 145 -6.36 19.35 -2.77
CA ASP A 145 -5.20 20.24 -2.81
C ASP A 145 -4.10 19.72 -3.75
N VAL A 146 -3.82 18.42 -3.71
CA VAL A 146 -2.86 17.82 -4.66
C VAL A 146 -3.38 17.90 -6.09
N ILE A 147 -4.66 17.59 -6.35
CA ILE A 147 -5.25 17.71 -7.69
C ILE A 147 -5.12 19.15 -8.21
N LYS A 148 -5.47 20.13 -7.38
CA LYS A 148 -5.36 21.56 -7.71
C LYS A 148 -3.92 21.98 -8.00
N TYR A 149 -2.95 21.47 -7.24
CA TYR A 149 -1.54 21.73 -7.47
C TYR A 149 -1.04 21.13 -8.78
N VAL A 150 -1.38 19.87 -9.07
CA VAL A 150 -0.99 19.19 -10.31
C VAL A 150 -1.60 19.86 -11.52
N LYS A 151 -2.86 20.30 -11.47
CA LYS A 151 -3.49 21.06 -12.56
C LYS A 151 -2.77 22.38 -12.88
N LYS A 152 -2.12 23.02 -11.89
CA LYS A 152 -1.28 24.22 -12.12
C LYS A 152 0.07 23.90 -12.76
N HIS A 153 0.49 22.64 -12.75
CA HIS A 153 1.78 22.15 -13.24
C HIS A 153 1.58 20.95 -14.17
N GLU A 154 0.52 20.96 -14.97
CA GLU A 154 0.01 19.77 -15.67
C GLU A 154 1.03 19.13 -16.62
N ASP A 155 1.89 19.93 -17.25
CA ASP A 155 2.95 19.43 -18.14
C ASP A 155 4.09 18.73 -17.40
N LYS A 156 4.25 19.01 -16.10
CA LYS A 156 5.44 18.63 -15.33
C LYS A 156 5.18 17.56 -14.27
N ILE A 157 3.92 17.29 -13.95
CA ILE A 157 3.54 16.34 -12.91
C ILE A 157 2.48 15.38 -13.44
N ALA A 158 2.59 14.10 -13.07
CA ALA A 158 1.55 13.09 -13.26
C ALA A 158 0.95 12.70 -11.89
N LEU A 159 -0.38 12.73 -11.76
CA LEU A 159 -1.08 12.28 -10.56
C LEU A 159 -1.88 11.00 -10.84
N TYR A 160 -1.51 9.94 -10.14
CA TYR A 160 -2.20 8.65 -10.17
C TYR A 160 -2.97 8.43 -8.87
N TYR A 161 -4.18 7.90 -9.00
CA TYR A 161 -5.09 7.63 -7.90
C TYR A 161 -5.46 6.15 -7.85
N TYR A 162 -5.39 5.58 -6.65
CA TYR A 162 -5.74 4.20 -6.37
C TYR A 162 -6.80 4.15 -5.26
N HIS A 163 -7.87 3.41 -5.50
CA HIS A 163 -8.90 3.18 -4.50
C HIS A 163 -8.38 2.31 -3.36
N PHE A 164 -8.52 2.78 -2.13
CA PHE A 164 -8.13 2.03 -0.93
C PHE A 164 -9.17 2.21 0.19
N PRO A 165 -10.41 1.69 0.02
CA PRO A 165 -11.47 1.85 1.01
C PRO A 165 -11.10 1.12 2.32
N LEU A 166 -11.10 1.85 3.44
CA LEU A 166 -10.73 1.31 4.75
C LEU A 166 -11.94 0.64 5.41
N LEU A 167 -12.32 -0.55 4.91
CA LEU A 167 -13.58 -1.23 5.27
C LEU A 167 -13.74 -1.55 6.77
N ALA A 168 -12.65 -1.59 7.54
CA ALA A 168 -12.72 -1.71 9.00
C ALA A 168 -13.27 -0.44 9.70
N LEU A 169 -13.15 0.72 9.05
CA LEU A 169 -13.52 2.03 9.57
C LEU A 169 -14.72 2.64 8.83
N HIS A 170 -14.73 2.53 7.50
CA HIS A 170 -15.71 3.14 6.60
C HIS A 170 -16.40 2.07 5.75
N LEU A 171 -17.41 1.39 6.30
CA LEU A 171 -18.16 0.34 5.58
C LEU A 171 -18.82 0.88 4.30
N ALA A 172 -19.31 2.13 4.36
CA ALA A 172 -19.94 2.79 3.23
C ALA A 172 -18.96 3.09 2.07
N ALA A 173 -17.64 3.00 2.30
CA ALA A 173 -16.65 3.27 1.28
C ALA A 173 -16.66 2.20 0.17
N ALA A 174 -17.03 0.95 0.48
CA ALA A 174 -17.13 -0.11 -0.52
C ALA A 174 -18.11 0.25 -1.66
N PRO A 175 -19.42 0.43 -1.40
CA PRO A 175 -20.36 0.80 -2.46
C PRO A 175 -20.07 2.19 -3.04
N LEU A 176 -19.56 3.14 -2.24
CA LEU A 176 -19.23 4.48 -2.75
C LEU A 176 -18.10 4.45 -3.78
N VAL A 177 -17.04 3.67 -3.54
CA VAL A 177 -15.96 3.46 -4.49
C VAL A 177 -16.45 2.74 -5.75
N LYS A 178 -17.33 1.72 -5.62
CA LYS A 178 -17.94 1.07 -6.79
C LYS A 178 -18.72 2.06 -7.67
N LEU A 179 -19.46 2.98 -7.04
CA LEU A 179 -20.17 4.06 -7.73
C LEU A 179 -19.19 5.04 -8.43
N MET A 180 -18.05 5.37 -7.82
CA MET A 180 -17.00 6.17 -8.48
C MET A 180 -16.48 5.49 -9.76
N VAL A 181 -16.15 4.20 -9.68
CA VAL A 181 -15.63 3.43 -10.82
C VAL A 181 -16.69 3.32 -11.91
N LYS A 182 -17.95 3.04 -11.55
CA LYS A 182 -19.08 3.02 -12.48
C LYS A 182 -19.27 4.37 -13.18
N ALA A 183 -19.27 5.47 -12.42
CA ALA A 183 -19.34 6.82 -12.97
C ALA A 183 -18.19 7.13 -13.93
N LYS A 184 -16.96 6.70 -13.61
CA LYS A 184 -15.81 6.84 -14.49
C LYS A 184 -16.00 6.05 -15.79
N HIS A 185 -16.47 4.80 -15.71
CA HIS A 185 -16.72 3.96 -16.88
C HIS A 185 -17.83 4.52 -17.78
N ASP A 186 -18.79 5.24 -17.20
CA ASP A 186 -19.87 5.93 -17.94
C ASP A 186 -19.47 7.32 -18.45
N GLY A 187 -18.21 7.73 -18.28
CA GLY A 187 -17.67 8.97 -18.82
C GLY A 187 -17.91 10.21 -17.98
N ILE A 188 -18.25 10.07 -16.69
CA ILE A 188 -18.27 11.22 -15.77
C ILE A 188 -16.83 11.66 -15.51
N GLU A 189 -16.42 12.71 -16.20
CA GLU A 189 -15.08 13.28 -16.09
C GLU A 189 -14.78 13.80 -14.67
N ASN A 190 -13.51 13.67 -14.25
CA ASN A 190 -12.99 14.16 -12.97
C ASN A 190 -13.80 13.66 -11.76
N ILE A 191 -14.31 12.43 -11.81
CA ILE A 191 -15.14 11.88 -10.73
C ILE A 191 -14.38 11.83 -9.40
N GLU A 192 -13.08 11.56 -9.40
CA GLU A 192 -12.25 11.56 -8.20
C GLU A 192 -12.23 12.93 -7.53
N GLU A 193 -12.00 14.02 -8.29
CA GLU A 193 -12.07 15.39 -7.77
C GLU A 193 -13.47 15.73 -7.25
N LYS A 194 -14.51 15.42 -8.03
CA LYS A 194 -15.89 15.71 -7.64
C LYS A 194 -16.31 14.92 -6.40
N MET A 195 -15.86 13.68 -6.24
CA MET A 195 -16.14 12.84 -5.08
C MET A 195 -15.66 13.49 -3.79
N TYR A 196 -14.44 14.05 -3.77
CA TYR A 196 -13.89 14.75 -2.60
C TYR A 196 -14.47 16.14 -2.37
N SER A 197 -15.21 16.70 -3.33
CA SER A 197 -15.93 17.98 -3.15
C SER A 197 -17.28 17.85 -2.43
N VAL A 198 -17.68 16.62 -2.08
CA VAL A 198 -18.98 16.31 -1.48
C VAL A 198 -18.80 15.91 -0.02
N PHE A 199 -19.56 16.56 0.87
CA PHE A 199 -19.66 16.19 2.28
C PHE A 199 -20.60 14.98 2.44
N TRP A 200 -20.05 13.77 2.30
CA TRP A 200 -20.82 12.52 2.36
C TRP A 200 -21.38 12.21 3.75
N ASP A 201 -20.75 12.71 4.80
CA ASP A 201 -21.19 12.61 6.19
C ASP A 201 -22.53 13.34 6.44
N GLU A 202 -22.86 14.36 5.65
CA GLU A 202 -24.19 14.99 5.65
C GLU A 202 -25.27 14.14 4.94
N LYS A 203 -24.85 13.13 4.16
CA LYS A 203 -25.74 12.29 3.33
C LYS A 203 -26.02 10.95 4.00
N PHE A 204 -24.99 10.34 4.61
CA PHE A 204 -25.07 9.08 5.32
C PHE A 204 -23.87 8.90 6.28
N SER A 205 -24.02 7.99 7.24
CA SER A 205 -22.92 7.62 8.13
C SER A 205 -21.82 6.86 7.37
N SER A 206 -20.55 7.09 7.71
CA SER A 206 -19.44 6.30 7.15
C SER A 206 -19.54 4.79 7.46
N LYS A 207 -20.37 4.42 8.44
CA LYS A 207 -20.69 3.04 8.82
C LYS A 207 -22.02 2.53 8.25
N GLU A 208 -22.65 3.28 7.34
CA GLU A 208 -23.87 2.84 6.65
C GLU A 208 -23.62 1.50 5.94
N LYS A 209 -24.58 0.59 6.08
CA LYS A 209 -24.53 -0.77 5.53
C LYS A 209 -25.58 -0.98 4.44
N ASP A 210 -26.65 -0.20 4.42
CA ASP A 210 -27.62 -0.26 3.35
C ASP A 210 -27.08 0.46 2.11
N GLU A 211 -26.62 -0.35 1.16
CA GLU A 211 -26.13 0.14 -0.13
C GLU A 211 -27.15 1.02 -0.86
N SER A 212 -28.46 0.78 -0.70
CA SER A 212 -29.48 1.60 -1.36
C SER A 212 -29.40 3.06 -0.94
N VAL A 213 -29.14 3.33 0.35
CA VAL A 213 -29.00 4.71 0.88
C VAL A 213 -27.81 5.41 0.22
N ILE A 214 -26.70 4.69 0.04
CA ILE A 214 -25.46 5.21 -0.53
C ILE A 214 -25.63 5.49 -2.03
N ILE A 215 -26.28 4.56 -2.75
CA ILE A 215 -26.63 4.69 -4.17
C ILE A 215 -27.56 5.88 -4.38
N ASP A 216 -28.64 6.01 -3.60
CA ASP A 216 -29.59 7.11 -3.71
C ASP A 216 -28.93 8.47 -3.46
N ALA A 217 -28.07 8.55 -2.45
CA ALA A 217 -27.29 9.75 -2.16
C ALA A 217 -26.38 10.13 -3.34
N PHE A 218 -25.65 9.16 -3.90
CA PHE A 218 -24.78 9.35 -5.05
C PHE A 218 -25.57 9.80 -6.29
N ASN A 219 -26.66 9.10 -6.61
CA ASN A 219 -27.55 9.43 -7.72
C ASN A 219 -28.11 10.85 -7.60
N LYS A 220 -28.51 11.27 -6.39
CA LYS A 220 -28.98 12.63 -6.15
C LYS A 220 -27.90 13.69 -6.37
N VAL A 221 -26.65 13.41 -6.01
CA VAL A 221 -25.52 14.32 -6.18
C VAL A 221 -25.12 14.42 -7.65
N PHE A 222 -24.89 13.29 -8.31
CA PHE A 222 -24.34 13.23 -9.66
C PHE A 222 -25.38 13.15 -10.77
N LYS A 223 -26.67 13.14 -10.43
CA LYS A 223 -27.80 13.04 -11.37
C LYS A 223 -27.74 11.77 -12.22
N THR A 224 -27.28 10.68 -11.61
CA THR A 224 -27.23 9.34 -12.19
C THR A 224 -28.47 8.54 -11.77
N LEU A 225 -28.66 7.37 -12.39
CA LEU A 225 -29.76 6.44 -12.10
C LEU A 225 -29.22 5.03 -11.84
N TYR A 226 -28.10 4.94 -11.12
CA TYR A 226 -27.46 3.66 -10.85
C TYR A 226 -28.27 2.79 -9.91
N THR A 227 -28.25 1.48 -10.15
CA THR A 227 -28.82 0.47 -9.27
C THR A 227 -27.73 -0.38 -8.62
N LYS A 228 -28.12 -1.35 -7.80
CA LYS A 228 -27.17 -2.32 -7.21
C LYS A 228 -26.51 -3.16 -8.30
N GLU A 229 -27.27 -3.56 -9.30
CA GLU A 229 -26.80 -4.36 -10.43
C GLU A 229 -25.75 -3.62 -11.27
N ASP A 230 -25.90 -2.29 -11.43
CA ASP A 230 -24.95 -1.46 -12.17
C ASP A 230 -23.55 -1.45 -11.56
N ILE A 231 -23.46 -1.54 -10.23
CA ILE A 231 -22.20 -1.44 -9.48
C ILE A 231 -21.61 -2.79 -9.07
N ASP A 232 -22.37 -3.89 -9.20
CA ASP A 232 -21.92 -5.24 -8.89
C ASP A 232 -21.34 -6.01 -10.09
N SER A 233 -20.75 -5.28 -11.03
CA SER A 233 -20.08 -5.92 -12.17
C SER A 233 -18.72 -6.50 -11.78
N LYS A 234 -18.37 -7.65 -12.36
CA LYS A 234 -17.05 -8.27 -12.21
C LYS A 234 -15.90 -7.29 -12.50
N LYS A 235 -16.05 -6.46 -13.54
CA LYS A 235 -15.04 -5.48 -13.96
C LYS A 235 -14.76 -4.42 -12.88
N ILE A 236 -15.81 -3.89 -12.24
CA ILE A 236 -15.67 -2.91 -11.15
C ILE A 236 -14.96 -3.56 -9.96
N ASN A 237 -15.40 -4.76 -9.57
CA ASN A 237 -14.81 -5.49 -8.46
C ASN A 237 -13.32 -5.82 -8.69
N GLU A 238 -12.95 -6.21 -9.92
CA GLU A 238 -11.55 -6.48 -10.29
C GLU A 238 -10.67 -5.22 -10.25
N GLU A 239 -11.16 -4.08 -10.72
CA GLU A 239 -10.41 -2.80 -10.69
C GLU A 239 -10.11 -2.35 -9.26
N ILE A 240 -11.12 -2.41 -8.38
CA ILE A 240 -10.95 -2.05 -6.95
C ILE A 240 -10.03 -3.04 -6.26
N PHE A 241 -10.18 -4.34 -6.53
CA PHE A 241 -9.31 -5.38 -5.96
C PHE A 241 -7.86 -5.19 -6.38
N GLU A 242 -7.62 -4.87 -7.67
CA GLU A 242 -6.28 -4.56 -8.18
C GLU A 242 -5.68 -3.36 -7.42
N ASP A 243 -6.43 -2.27 -7.28
CA ASP A 243 -5.96 -1.07 -6.59
C ASP A 243 -5.60 -1.32 -5.12
N VAL A 244 -6.47 -2.05 -4.39
CA VAL A 244 -6.23 -2.44 -2.99
C VAL A 244 -5.00 -3.34 -2.89
N SER A 245 -4.90 -4.38 -3.74
CA SER A 245 -3.75 -5.28 -3.75
C SER A 245 -2.45 -4.54 -4.07
N MET A 246 -2.50 -3.54 -4.97
CA MET A 246 -1.35 -2.70 -5.26
C MET A 246 -0.88 -1.90 -4.05
N GLY A 247 -1.82 -1.38 -3.24
CA GLY A 247 -1.50 -0.70 -1.97
C GLY A 247 -0.93 -1.64 -0.90
N GLU A 248 -1.54 -2.81 -0.72
CA GLU A 248 -1.06 -3.83 0.22
C GLU A 248 0.37 -4.29 -0.12
N ASN A 249 0.68 -4.43 -1.42
CA ASN A 249 2.01 -4.81 -1.91
C ASN A 249 3.11 -3.83 -1.50
N VAL A 250 2.77 -2.56 -1.27
CA VAL A 250 3.70 -1.50 -0.81
C VAL A 250 3.39 -1.03 0.61
N LEU A 251 2.75 -1.89 1.41
CA LEU A 251 2.49 -1.67 2.84
C LEU A 251 1.64 -0.42 3.14
N VAL A 252 0.67 -0.09 2.28
CA VAL A 252 -0.35 0.91 2.64
C VAL A 252 -1.18 0.36 3.80
N GLN A 253 -1.21 1.09 4.92
CA GLN A 253 -1.95 0.73 6.14
C GLN A 253 -3.04 1.75 6.49
N GLY A 254 -3.19 2.80 5.68
CA GLY A 254 -4.11 3.90 5.93
C GLY A 254 -4.10 4.91 4.80
N THR A 255 -5.04 5.84 4.85
CA THR A 255 -5.26 6.86 3.81
C THR A 255 -5.27 8.27 4.41
N PRO A 256 -4.80 9.30 3.67
CA PRO A 256 -4.12 9.16 2.39
C PRO A 256 -2.70 8.63 2.60
N THR A 257 -2.28 7.69 1.76
CA THR A 257 -0.86 7.32 1.62
C THR A 257 -0.36 7.79 0.28
N VAL A 258 0.77 8.52 0.30
CA VAL A 258 1.29 9.24 -0.85
C VAL A 258 2.70 8.77 -1.15
N PHE A 259 2.98 8.61 -2.44
CA PHE A 259 4.32 8.36 -2.95
C PHE A 259 4.68 9.44 -3.97
N ILE A 260 5.92 9.92 -3.88
CA ILE A 260 6.51 10.90 -4.76
C ILE A 260 7.72 10.26 -5.43
N ASN A 261 7.71 10.18 -6.76
CA ASN A 261 8.79 9.59 -7.56
C ASN A 261 9.19 8.18 -7.06
N GLY A 262 8.19 7.40 -6.65
CA GLY A 262 8.33 6.03 -6.17
C GLY A 262 8.70 5.88 -4.69
N GLU A 263 8.93 6.96 -3.95
CA GLU A 263 9.21 6.90 -2.51
C GLU A 263 8.03 7.40 -1.69
N GLN A 264 7.70 6.72 -0.58
CA GLN A 264 6.60 7.15 0.28
C GLN A 264 6.92 8.50 0.92
N ASP A 265 6.01 9.47 0.78
CA ASP A 265 6.08 10.74 1.48
C ASP A 265 5.24 10.69 2.76
N LYS A 266 5.92 10.54 3.90
CA LYS A 266 5.29 10.56 5.23
C LYS A 266 4.85 11.96 5.65
N THR A 267 5.46 13.01 5.08
CA THR A 267 5.15 14.41 5.43
C THR A 267 3.86 14.89 4.78
N LYS A 268 3.52 14.31 3.62
CA LYS A 268 2.43 14.74 2.74
C LYS A 268 2.59 16.18 2.23
N LEU A 269 3.81 16.71 2.21
CA LEU A 269 4.09 18.08 1.77
C LEU A 269 5.03 18.13 0.56
N LYS A 270 5.70 17.02 0.23
CA LYS A 270 6.72 17.02 -0.84
C LYS A 270 6.17 17.31 -2.23
N TYR A 271 4.85 17.14 -2.45
CA TYR A 271 4.25 17.45 -3.73
C TYR A 271 4.40 18.94 -4.11
N GLU A 272 4.47 19.83 -3.12
CA GLU A 272 4.66 21.28 -3.29
C GLU A 272 6.06 21.65 -3.81
N GLU A 273 7.00 20.70 -3.78
CA GLU A 273 8.37 20.92 -4.27
C GLU A 273 8.54 20.51 -5.75
N LEU A 274 7.54 19.84 -6.33
CA LEU A 274 7.56 19.29 -7.68
C LEU A 274 7.19 20.33 -8.75
N GLY A 275 7.43 20.00 -10.02
CA GLY A 275 7.02 20.87 -11.14
C GLY A 275 7.89 22.11 -11.32
N LYS A 276 9.11 22.08 -10.77
CA LYS A 276 10.14 23.10 -11.00
C LYS A 276 10.81 22.89 -12.35
#